data_AF-A0A432GCQ7-F1
#
_entry.id   AF-A0A432GCQ7-F1
#
_cell.length_a   1.000
_cell.length_b   1.000
_cell.length_c   1.000
_cell.angle_alpha   90.00
_cell.angle_beta   90.00
_cell.angle_gamma   90.00
#
_symmetry.space_group_name_H-M   'P 1'
#
loop_
_entity.id
_entity.type
_entity.pdbx_description
1 polymer ?
#
loop_
_entity_poly.entity_id
_entity_poly.type
_entity_poly.pdbx_seq_one_letter_code
_entity_poly.pdbx_strand_id
1 'polypeptide(L)'
;MCMCQKRRCAAVRWMPMAAISGGRTPCGRRTRLSSVPVFGAIEGLDALVSVASGCGAHLAGYPGMGALHKDISEFLLDASVPQRLRFRPLEERVLAHVPCTLENVLRAGDAPLELLGAIPGLEIEELGTRGGCCGAGGLTFLSHPRLSRALRRPLVGQIEQLAPRFVLTSNAGCGLHLQQGADSPEYLHPVTLLARQLMTD
;
A
#
# COMPACT_ATOMS: atom_id res chain seq x y z
N MET A 1 -4.68 -41.55 -27.21
CA MET A 1 -4.15 -41.30 -28.57
C MET A 1 -4.23 -39.83 -28.89
N CYS A 2 -3.09 -39.28 -29.27
CA CYS A 2 -2.84 -37.89 -29.64
C CYS A 2 -3.62 -37.50 -30.91
N MET A 3 -4.22 -36.30 -30.96
CA MET A 3 -4.53 -35.63 -32.21
C MET A 3 -4.39 -34.12 -32.05
N CYS A 4 -3.14 -33.68 -32.07
CA CYS A 4 -2.73 -32.31 -32.33
C CYS A 4 -2.52 -32.18 -33.85
N GLN A 5 -3.34 -31.37 -34.55
CA GLN A 5 -3.03 -30.99 -35.93
C GLN A 5 -3.38 -29.53 -36.22
N LYS A 6 -2.33 -28.70 -36.06
CA LYS A 6 -2.00 -27.43 -36.74
C LYS A 6 -3.01 -26.92 -37.78
N ARG A 7 -3.60 -25.74 -37.55
CA ARG A 7 -3.87 -24.75 -38.61
C ARG A 7 -3.63 -23.30 -38.14
N ARG A 8 -2.54 -22.75 -38.67
CA ARG A 8 -2.29 -21.36 -39.13
C ARG A 8 -2.25 -20.21 -38.11
N CYS A 9 -1.02 -19.76 -37.83
CA CYS A 9 -0.70 -18.36 -37.55
C CYS A 9 -1.15 -17.47 -38.71
N ALA A 10 -1.97 -16.46 -38.43
CA ALA A 10 -1.95 -15.10 -39.00
C ALA A 10 -3.32 -14.42 -38.77
N ALA A 11 -3.39 -13.61 -37.71
CA ALA A 11 -4.16 -12.36 -37.63
C ALA A 11 -4.04 -11.85 -36.18
N VAL A 12 -2.95 -11.15 -35.87
CA VAL A 12 -2.90 -10.31 -34.67
C VAL A 12 -3.84 -9.13 -34.94
N ARG A 13 -5.12 -9.31 -34.61
CA ARG A 13 -6.07 -8.22 -34.52
C ARG A 13 -5.78 -7.54 -33.18
N TRP A 14 -5.07 -6.41 -33.24
CA TRP A 14 -4.88 -5.53 -32.09
C TRP A 14 -6.26 -5.15 -31.54
N MET A 15 -6.67 -5.80 -30.45
CA MET A 15 -7.78 -5.33 -29.62
C MET A 15 -7.27 -4.11 -28.83
N PRO A 16 -8.05 -3.03 -28.72
CA PRO A 16 -7.61 -1.84 -28.02
C PRO A 16 -7.34 -2.20 -26.55
N MET A 17 -6.13 -1.86 -26.07
CA MET A 17 -5.66 -2.01 -24.69
C MET A 17 -6.43 -1.08 -23.75
N ALA A 18 -7.71 -1.34 -23.55
CA ALA A 18 -8.52 -0.65 -22.57
C ALA A 18 -8.78 -1.58 -21.37
N ALA A 19 -8.39 -1.09 -20.19
CA ALA A 19 -8.79 -1.55 -18.86
C ALA A 19 -8.12 -2.81 -18.29
N ILE A 20 -6.93 -2.61 -17.70
CA ILE A 20 -6.34 -3.52 -16.70
C ILE A 20 -6.50 -3.00 -15.26
N SER A 21 -6.82 -1.72 -15.01
CA SER A 21 -7.14 -1.27 -13.65
C SER A 21 -8.09 -0.07 -13.62
N GLY A 22 -9.38 -0.36 -13.47
CA GLY A 22 -10.43 0.66 -13.34
C GLY A 22 -11.74 0.29 -14.05
N GLY A 23 -11.72 -0.71 -14.94
CA GLY A 23 -12.92 -1.19 -15.60
C GLY A 23 -13.58 -2.32 -14.81
N ARG A 24 -14.92 -2.30 -14.75
CA ARG A 24 -15.76 -3.50 -14.53
C ARG A 24 -15.63 -4.49 -15.71
N THR A 25 -14.42 -4.76 -16.19
CA THR A 25 -14.18 -5.67 -17.30
C THR A 25 -14.27 -7.12 -16.83
N PRO A 26 -14.65 -8.05 -17.72
CA PRO A 26 -14.68 -9.48 -17.41
C PRO A 26 -13.33 -10.03 -16.94
N CYS A 27 -12.20 -9.45 -17.41
CA CYS A 27 -10.84 -9.84 -17.01
C CYS A 27 -10.53 -9.45 -15.56
N GLY A 28 -10.81 -8.20 -15.15
CA GLY A 28 -10.66 -7.76 -13.76
C GLY A 28 -11.65 -8.43 -12.80
N ARG A 29 -12.79 -8.95 -13.30
CA ARG A 29 -13.67 -9.85 -12.53
C ARG A 29 -13.13 -11.27 -12.46
N ARG A 30 -12.44 -11.77 -13.49
CA ARG A 30 -11.93 -13.15 -13.55
C ARG A 30 -10.73 -13.37 -12.64
N THR A 31 -9.79 -12.41 -12.55
CA THR A 31 -8.71 -12.44 -11.54
C THR A 31 -9.22 -12.21 -10.12
N ARG A 32 -10.26 -11.38 -9.99
CA ARG A 32 -10.98 -11.16 -8.73
C ARG A 32 -11.64 -12.46 -8.26
N LEU A 33 -12.45 -13.11 -9.09
CA LEU A 33 -13.10 -14.37 -8.72
C LEU A 33 -12.14 -15.56 -8.56
N SER A 34 -10.96 -15.56 -9.19
CA SER A 34 -10.01 -16.68 -9.08
C SER A 34 -9.20 -16.70 -7.77
N SER A 35 -9.14 -15.61 -7.03
CA SER A 35 -8.38 -15.52 -5.77
C SER A 35 -9.23 -15.85 -4.52
N VAL A 36 -10.55 -15.64 -4.59
CA VAL A 36 -11.49 -16.01 -3.51
C VAL A 36 -11.47 -17.51 -3.16
N PRO A 37 -11.53 -18.45 -4.13
CA PRO A 37 -11.44 -19.87 -3.80
C PRO A 37 -10.06 -20.28 -3.28
N VAL A 38 -8.99 -19.51 -3.54
CA VAL A 38 -7.66 -19.80 -3.00
C VAL A 38 -7.63 -19.53 -1.50
N PHE A 39 -8.19 -18.41 -1.02
CA PHE A 39 -8.18 -18.08 0.39
C PHE A 39 -9.25 -18.84 1.20
N GLY A 40 -10.43 -19.08 0.62
CA GLY A 40 -11.48 -19.89 1.25
C GLY A 40 -11.15 -21.38 1.37
N ALA A 41 -10.10 -21.86 0.69
CA ALA A 41 -9.61 -23.23 0.76
C ALA A 41 -8.46 -23.42 1.78
N ILE A 42 -8.01 -22.36 2.46
CA ILE A 42 -6.98 -22.47 3.50
C ILE A 42 -7.70 -22.76 4.83
N GLU A 43 -7.87 -24.04 5.14
CA GLU A 43 -8.34 -24.45 6.47
C GLU A 43 -7.35 -23.98 7.56
N GLY A 44 -7.87 -23.44 8.66
CA GLY A 44 -7.06 -23.03 9.82
C GLY A 44 -6.35 -21.69 9.68
N LEU A 45 -6.77 -20.80 8.77
CA LEU A 45 -6.18 -19.46 8.64
C LEU A 45 -6.68 -18.50 9.75
N ASP A 46 -5.77 -18.09 10.64
CA ASP A 46 -6.10 -17.16 11.74
C ASP A 46 -6.21 -15.69 11.29
N ALA A 47 -5.35 -15.28 10.34
CA ALA A 47 -5.33 -13.91 9.81
C ALA A 47 -4.74 -13.85 8.40
N LEU A 48 -5.28 -12.94 7.58
CA LEU A 48 -4.68 -12.51 6.32
C LEU A 48 -4.11 -11.10 6.49
N VAL A 49 -2.80 -10.96 6.39
CA VAL A 49 -2.13 -9.69 6.64
C VAL A 49 -1.67 -9.04 5.34
N SER A 50 -2.00 -7.76 5.14
CA SER A 50 -1.49 -6.97 4.01
C SER A 50 -0.45 -5.95 4.43
N VAL A 51 0.65 -5.85 3.68
CA VAL A 51 1.72 -4.85 3.89
C VAL A 51 1.58 -3.62 2.98
N ALA A 52 0.51 -3.56 2.20
CA ALA A 52 0.24 -2.45 1.30
C ALA A 52 -1.25 -2.12 1.36
N SER A 53 -1.59 -0.92 1.82
CA SER A 53 -2.97 -0.51 2.07
C SER A 53 -3.86 -0.60 0.82
N GLY A 54 -3.29 -0.42 -0.38
CA GLY A 54 -4.00 -0.57 -1.64
C GLY A 54 -4.41 -2.02 -1.95
N CYS A 55 -3.55 -2.99 -1.62
CA CYS A 55 -3.86 -4.40 -1.71
C CYS A 55 -4.87 -4.79 -0.63
N GLY A 56 -4.68 -4.32 0.60
CA GLY A 56 -5.62 -4.55 1.69
C GLY A 56 -7.02 -4.03 1.38
N ALA A 57 -7.15 -2.78 0.92
CA ALA A 57 -8.44 -2.20 0.53
C ALA A 57 -9.11 -2.98 -0.62
N HIS A 58 -8.31 -3.55 -1.53
CA HIS A 58 -8.84 -4.43 -2.57
C HIS A 58 -9.36 -5.75 -1.98
N LEU A 59 -8.61 -6.36 -1.05
CA LEU A 59 -8.95 -7.61 -0.36
C LEU A 59 -10.18 -7.48 0.55
N ALA A 60 -10.32 -6.36 1.27
CA ALA A 60 -11.49 -6.06 2.10
C ALA A 60 -12.80 -6.00 1.28
N GLY A 61 -12.70 -5.70 -0.03
CA GLY A 61 -13.83 -5.69 -0.94
C GLY A 61 -14.32 -7.08 -1.40
N TYR A 62 -13.70 -8.17 -0.95
CA TYR A 62 -14.12 -9.52 -1.30
C TYR A 62 -15.09 -10.10 -0.26
N PRO A 63 -16.19 -10.75 -0.69
CA PRO A 63 -17.11 -11.43 0.21
C PRO A 63 -16.37 -12.47 1.07
N GLY A 64 -16.60 -12.44 2.38
CA GLY A 64 -16.00 -13.39 3.33
C GLY A 64 -14.57 -13.07 3.76
N MET A 65 -13.89 -12.09 3.15
CA MET A 65 -12.49 -11.77 3.45
C MET A 65 -12.31 -10.66 4.48
N GLY A 66 -13.30 -9.77 4.64
CA GLY A 66 -13.18 -8.58 5.48
C GLY A 66 -12.96 -8.87 6.98
N ALA A 67 -13.43 -10.01 7.49
CA ALA A 67 -13.27 -10.36 8.90
C ALA A 67 -11.88 -10.95 9.24
N LEU A 68 -11.20 -11.54 8.25
CA LEU A 68 -9.89 -12.17 8.42
C LEU A 68 -8.74 -11.25 8.02
N HIS A 69 -9.03 -10.20 7.23
CA HIS A 69 -8.02 -9.30 6.71
C HIS A 69 -7.65 -8.20 7.73
N LYS A 70 -6.34 -7.96 7.90
CA LYS A 70 -5.79 -6.85 8.69
C LYS A 70 -4.66 -6.15 7.94
N ASP A 71 -4.50 -4.84 8.17
CA ASP A 71 -3.23 -4.19 7.85
C ASP A 71 -2.12 -4.77 8.75
N ILE A 72 -0.89 -4.83 8.24
CA ILE A 72 0.27 -5.27 9.02
C ILE A 72 0.44 -4.45 10.29
N SER A 73 0.10 -3.18 10.26
CA SER A 73 0.29 -2.30 11.41
C SER A 73 -0.67 -2.67 12.55
N GLU A 74 -1.94 -2.89 12.22
CA GLU A 74 -2.95 -3.38 13.17
C GLU A 74 -2.58 -4.75 13.71
N PHE A 75 -2.16 -5.67 12.83
CA PHE A 75 -1.78 -7.02 13.23
C PHE A 75 -0.63 -7.02 14.26
N LEU A 76 0.37 -6.17 14.07
CA LEU A 76 1.49 -6.05 15.02
C LEU A 76 1.08 -5.40 16.34
N LEU A 77 0.14 -4.45 16.32
CA LEU A 77 -0.42 -3.87 17.54
C LEU A 77 -1.24 -4.89 18.33
N ASP A 78 -2.11 -5.65 17.66
CA ASP A 78 -2.89 -6.73 18.28
C ASP A 78 -1.99 -7.79 18.93
N ALA A 79 -0.87 -8.11 18.28
CA ALA A 79 0.14 -9.02 18.81
C ALA A 79 1.00 -8.42 19.94
N SER A 80 0.75 -7.17 20.33
CA SER A 80 1.50 -6.40 21.35
C SER A 80 3.01 -6.35 21.06
N VAL A 81 3.38 -6.25 19.79
CA VAL A 81 4.79 -6.24 19.35
C VAL A 81 5.57 -5.07 19.98
N PRO A 82 5.05 -3.81 19.97
CA PRO A 82 5.74 -2.69 20.61
C PRO A 82 6.10 -2.89 22.08
N GLN A 83 5.27 -3.62 22.83
CA GLN A 83 5.45 -3.84 24.26
C GLN A 83 6.40 -5.02 24.55
N ARG A 84 6.56 -5.92 23.59
CA ARG A 84 7.35 -7.15 23.74
C ARG A 84 8.77 -7.04 23.22
N LEU A 85 9.02 -6.08 22.32
CA LEU A 85 10.30 -5.87 21.68
C LEU A 85 10.94 -4.56 22.15
N ARG A 86 12.25 -4.43 21.92
CA ARG A 86 13.01 -3.22 22.21
C ARG A 86 13.49 -2.58 20.91
N PHE A 87 13.46 -1.26 20.86
CA PHE A 87 13.84 -0.49 19.69
C PHE A 87 14.93 0.52 20.05
N ARG A 88 15.93 0.64 19.18
CA ARG A 88 16.99 1.64 19.25
C ARG A 88 16.38 3.03 19.03
N PRO A 89 16.85 4.06 19.76
CA PRO A 89 16.40 5.41 19.55
C PRO A 89 16.74 5.91 18.14
N LEU A 90 15.93 6.85 17.64
CA LEU A 90 16.15 7.54 16.37
C LEU A 90 15.73 9.00 16.53
N GLU A 91 16.70 9.89 16.76
CA GLU A 91 16.48 11.34 16.89
C GLU A 91 16.34 11.97 15.49
N GLU A 92 15.21 11.69 14.83
CA GLU A 92 14.90 12.20 13.49
C GLU A 92 13.43 12.64 13.42
N ARG A 93 13.16 13.65 12.59
CA ARG A 93 11.80 13.96 12.16
C ARG A 93 11.48 13.26 10.85
N VAL A 94 10.37 12.53 10.82
CA VAL A 94 9.89 11.83 9.62
C VAL A 94 8.56 12.40 9.16
N LEU A 95 8.34 12.40 7.84
CA LEU A 95 7.03 12.72 7.28
C LEU A 95 6.25 11.45 6.99
N ALA A 96 5.06 11.30 7.57
CA ALA A 96 4.21 10.13 7.40
C ALA A 96 2.99 10.45 6.52
N HIS A 97 2.92 9.88 5.32
CA HIS A 97 1.72 9.94 4.49
C HIS A 97 0.78 8.78 4.82
N VAL A 98 -0.34 9.10 5.49
CA VAL A 98 -1.44 8.18 5.76
C VAL A 98 -2.30 8.02 4.50
N PRO A 99 -2.23 6.88 3.79
CA PRO A 99 -2.91 6.72 2.50
C PRO A 99 -4.43 6.74 2.62
N CYS A 100 -5.11 7.28 1.61
CA CYS A 100 -6.57 7.27 1.54
C CYS A 100 -7.22 5.88 1.66
N THR A 101 -6.52 4.83 1.21
CA THR A 101 -6.98 3.43 1.33
C THR A 101 -6.85 2.89 2.74
N LEU A 102 -5.85 3.32 3.50
CA LEU A 102 -5.67 2.94 4.89
C LEU A 102 -6.71 3.64 5.78
N GLU A 103 -6.87 4.95 5.59
CA GLU A 103 -7.78 5.78 6.39
C GLU A 103 -9.25 5.51 6.07
N ASN A 104 -9.63 5.57 4.79
CA ASN A 104 -11.05 5.61 4.42
C ASN A 104 -11.67 4.23 4.17
N VAL A 105 -10.86 3.23 3.81
CA VAL A 105 -11.33 1.87 3.50
C VAL A 105 -11.04 0.93 4.65
N LEU A 106 -9.76 0.83 5.05
CA LEU A 106 -9.35 -0.10 6.11
C LEU A 106 -9.64 0.41 7.53
N ARG A 107 -9.83 1.73 7.70
CA ARG A 107 -10.05 2.36 9.02
C ARG A 107 -8.89 2.13 10.00
N ALA A 108 -7.68 2.03 9.44
CA ALA A 108 -6.45 1.67 10.15
C ALA A 108 -5.39 2.78 10.10
N GLY A 109 -5.82 4.04 9.95
CA GLY A 109 -4.93 5.18 9.73
C GLY A 109 -3.93 5.44 10.86
N ASP A 110 -4.36 5.21 12.11
CA ASP A 110 -3.55 5.44 13.31
C ASP A 110 -2.52 4.34 13.56
N ALA A 111 -2.82 3.10 13.15
CA ALA A 111 -2.01 1.93 13.43
C ALA A 111 -0.51 2.08 13.07
N PRO A 112 -0.12 2.54 11.87
CA PRO A 112 1.30 2.74 11.57
C PRO A 112 1.96 3.83 12.42
N LEU A 113 1.22 4.87 12.82
CA LEU A 113 1.79 5.96 13.63
C LEU A 113 1.98 5.51 15.07
N GLU A 114 1.01 4.77 15.62
CA GLU A 114 1.10 4.16 16.95
C GLU A 114 2.29 3.20 17.04
N LEU A 115 2.48 2.34 16.03
CA LEU A 115 3.65 1.46 15.97
C LEU A 115 4.98 2.22 15.99
N LEU A 116 5.07 3.29 15.21
CA LEU A 116 6.29 4.11 15.14
C LEU A 116 6.58 4.83 16.45
N GLY A 117 5.55 5.09 17.27
CA GLY A 117 5.70 5.61 18.63
C GLY A 117 6.51 4.71 19.57
N ALA A 118 6.75 3.44 19.19
CA ALA A 118 7.64 2.53 19.91
C ALA A 118 9.13 2.89 19.76
N ILE A 119 9.51 3.71 18.77
CA ILE A 119 10.89 4.14 18.54
C ILE A 119 11.17 5.38 19.40
N PRO A 120 12.05 5.31 20.41
CA PRO A 120 12.36 6.48 21.24
C PRO A 120 13.01 7.60 20.41
N GLY A 121 12.66 8.86 20.68
CA GLY A 121 13.23 10.03 20.00
C GLY A 121 12.67 10.33 18.61
N LEU A 122 11.82 9.46 18.05
CA LEU A 122 11.25 9.66 16.72
C LEU A 122 10.15 10.73 16.75
N GLU A 123 10.34 11.82 16.00
CA GLU A 123 9.29 12.80 15.74
C GLU A 123 8.54 12.44 14.46
N ILE A 124 7.21 12.36 14.53
CA ILE A 124 6.37 12.02 13.37
C ILE A 124 5.51 13.24 13.04
N GLU A 125 5.61 13.72 11.80
CA GLU A 125 4.77 14.76 11.25
C GLU A 125 3.96 14.19 10.06
N GLU A 126 2.64 14.41 10.04
CA GLU A 126 1.81 13.90 8.94
C GLU A 126 2.02 14.71 7.65
N LEU A 127 2.18 13.98 6.54
CA LEU A 127 2.35 14.55 5.21
C LEU A 127 0.99 14.80 4.55
N GLY A 128 0.66 16.08 4.38
CA GLY A 128 -0.60 16.55 3.84
C GLY A 128 -1.78 16.25 4.76
N THR A 129 -2.98 16.21 4.18
CA THR A 129 -4.18 15.83 4.92
C THR A 129 -4.26 14.31 5.07
N ARG A 130 -4.44 13.85 6.30
CA ARG A 130 -4.78 12.46 6.61
C ARG A 130 -5.88 11.92 5.71
N GLY A 131 -5.65 10.74 5.13
CA GLY A 131 -6.60 10.11 4.21
C GLY A 131 -6.75 10.82 2.86
N GLY A 132 -5.98 11.87 2.60
CA GLY A 132 -5.90 12.56 1.33
C GLY A 132 -5.32 11.67 0.23
N CYS A 133 -5.77 11.86 -1.00
CA CYS A 133 -5.28 11.11 -2.15
C CYS A 133 -3.97 11.70 -2.67
N CYS A 134 -2.93 10.88 -2.82
CA CYS A 134 -1.67 11.30 -3.46
C CYS A 134 -1.75 11.36 -5.00
N GLY A 135 -2.79 10.80 -5.61
CA GLY A 135 -2.96 10.71 -7.07
C GLY A 135 -2.53 9.36 -7.70
N ALA A 136 -1.94 8.44 -6.93
CA ALA A 136 -1.41 7.17 -7.44
C ALA A 136 -2.44 6.03 -7.56
N GLY A 137 -3.72 6.27 -7.28
CA GLY A 137 -4.72 5.20 -7.18
C GLY A 137 -5.01 4.48 -8.50
N GLY A 138 -4.77 3.16 -8.58
CA GLY A 138 -5.10 2.34 -9.76
C GLY A 138 -4.40 2.82 -11.03
N LEU A 139 -5.11 2.89 -12.17
CA LEU A 139 -4.59 3.50 -13.40
C LEU A 139 -4.70 5.02 -13.43
N THR A 140 -5.11 5.68 -12.34
CA THR A 140 -5.36 7.14 -12.38
C THR A 140 -4.12 7.92 -12.80
N PHE A 141 -2.94 7.49 -12.35
CA PHE A 141 -1.67 8.13 -12.76
C PHE A 141 -1.36 8.01 -14.26
N LEU A 142 -1.85 6.97 -14.93
CA LEU A 142 -1.68 6.73 -16.37
C LEU A 142 -2.81 7.36 -17.20
N SER A 143 -4.05 7.18 -16.77
CA SER A 143 -5.25 7.62 -17.47
C SER A 143 -5.54 9.10 -17.28
N HIS A 144 -5.19 9.67 -16.13
CA HIS A 144 -5.44 11.05 -15.76
C HIS A 144 -4.17 11.70 -15.16
N PRO A 145 -3.09 11.82 -15.95
CA PRO A 145 -1.78 12.28 -15.46
C PRO A 145 -1.78 13.74 -15.00
N ARG A 146 -2.70 14.58 -15.52
CA ARG A 146 -2.84 15.97 -15.07
C ARG A 146 -3.41 16.04 -13.66
N LEU A 147 -4.49 15.29 -13.39
CA LEU A 147 -5.11 15.21 -12.07
C LEU A 147 -4.14 14.62 -11.04
N SER A 148 -3.48 13.51 -11.41
CA SER A 148 -2.55 12.82 -10.50
C SER A 148 -1.40 13.74 -10.08
N ARG A 149 -0.80 14.48 -11.03
CA ARG A 149 0.21 15.48 -10.72
C ARG A 149 -0.33 16.65 -9.89
N ALA A 150 -1.58 17.06 -10.11
CA ALA A 150 -2.20 18.13 -9.32
C ALA A 150 -2.38 17.71 -7.85
N LEU A 151 -2.81 16.48 -7.59
CA LEU A 151 -2.94 15.90 -6.25
C LEU A 151 -1.59 15.70 -5.56
N ARG A 152 -0.57 15.27 -6.31
CA ARG A 152 0.79 15.07 -5.79
C ARG A 152 1.49 16.37 -5.38
N ARG A 153 1.29 17.44 -6.15
CA ARG A 153 2.03 18.71 -6.03
C ARG A 153 2.09 19.29 -4.61
N PRO A 154 0.97 19.43 -3.86
CA PRO A 154 1.04 19.96 -2.50
C PRO A 154 1.88 19.08 -1.55
N LEU A 155 1.81 17.75 -1.69
CA LEU A 155 2.60 16.83 -0.86
C LEU A 155 4.09 16.95 -1.17
N VAL A 156 4.44 17.03 -2.45
CA VAL A 156 5.83 17.26 -2.88
C VAL A 156 6.35 18.60 -2.37
N GLY A 157 5.56 19.67 -2.46
CA GLY A 157 5.94 20.97 -1.93
C GLY A 157 6.24 20.94 -0.43
N GLN A 158 5.44 20.21 0.37
CA GLN A 158 5.70 20.03 1.79
C GLN A 158 6.99 19.22 2.05
N ILE A 159 7.23 18.14 1.29
CA ILE A 159 8.47 17.36 1.38
C ILE A 159 9.69 18.24 1.07
N GLU A 160 9.65 19.02 -0.01
CA GLU A 160 10.76 19.90 -0.40
C GLU A 160 11.02 20.99 0.64
N GLN A 161 9.96 21.56 1.23
CA GLN A 161 10.06 22.59 2.26
C GLN A 161 10.68 22.07 3.56
N LEU A 162 10.32 20.86 3.99
CA LEU A 162 10.75 20.28 5.26
C LEU A 162 12.04 19.46 5.13
N ALA A 163 12.43 19.10 3.89
CA ALA A 163 13.62 18.34 3.56
C ALA A 163 13.88 17.13 4.50
N PRO A 164 12.88 16.26 4.74
CA PRO A 164 13.03 15.17 5.69
C PRO A 164 14.03 14.14 5.17
N ARG A 165 14.66 13.41 6.09
CA ARG A 165 15.47 12.25 5.72
C ARG A 165 14.60 11.08 5.24
N PHE A 166 13.42 10.91 5.86
CA PHE A 166 12.51 9.80 5.57
C PHE A 166 11.09 10.29 5.27
N VAL A 167 10.49 9.70 4.25
CA VAL A 167 9.04 9.78 4.00
C VAL A 167 8.45 8.39 4.16
N LEU A 168 7.47 8.24 5.05
CA LEU A 168 6.86 6.98 5.41
C LEU A 168 5.48 6.84 4.77
N THR A 169 5.17 5.67 4.22
CA THR A 169 3.82 5.36 3.75
C THR A 169 3.55 3.86 3.69
N SER A 170 2.35 3.43 4.08
CA SER A 170 1.92 2.03 3.99
C SER A 170 1.40 1.65 2.60
N ASN A 171 1.65 2.46 1.58
CA ASN A 171 1.21 2.21 0.22
C ASN A 171 2.36 2.39 -0.77
N ALA A 172 2.82 1.29 -1.37
CA ALA A 172 3.90 1.31 -2.36
C ALA A 172 3.61 2.22 -3.56
N GLY A 173 2.35 2.30 -3.99
CA GLY A 173 1.93 3.20 -5.07
C GLY A 173 2.08 4.67 -4.69
N CYS A 174 1.68 5.05 -3.46
CA CYS A 174 1.93 6.40 -2.94
C CYS A 174 3.43 6.70 -2.90
N GLY A 175 4.23 5.79 -2.33
CA GLY A 175 5.68 5.97 -2.18
C GLY A 175 6.37 6.21 -3.53
N LEU A 176 6.17 5.32 -4.50
CA LEU A 176 6.72 5.47 -5.86
C LEU A 176 6.25 6.75 -6.54
N HIS A 177 4.98 7.13 -6.37
CA HIS A 177 4.44 8.32 -7.00
C HIS A 177 4.99 9.60 -6.39
N LEU A 178 5.17 9.67 -5.07
CA LEU A 178 5.77 10.80 -4.37
C LEU A 178 7.26 10.92 -4.69
N GLN A 179 7.99 9.80 -4.74
CA GLN A 179 9.41 9.76 -5.09
C GLN A 179 9.70 10.32 -6.48
N GLN A 180 8.80 10.11 -7.44
CA GLN A 180 8.89 10.75 -8.77
C GLN A 180 8.69 12.27 -8.76
N GLY A 181 8.25 12.85 -7.63
CA GLY A 181 8.04 14.27 -7.45
C GLY A 181 9.11 14.92 -6.56
N ALA A 182 9.62 14.20 -5.57
CA ALA A 182 10.73 14.60 -4.72
C ALA A 182 11.60 13.36 -4.44
N ASP A 183 12.81 13.31 -4.97
CA ASP A 183 13.69 12.13 -4.90
C ASP A 183 14.69 12.17 -3.74
N SER A 184 14.84 13.32 -3.07
CA SER A 184 15.80 13.51 -1.99
C SER A 184 15.59 12.66 -0.73
N PRO A 185 14.36 12.41 -0.21
CA PRO A 185 14.18 11.58 0.98
C PRO A 185 14.23 10.08 0.65
N GLU A 186 14.53 9.26 1.65
CA GLU A 186 14.33 7.83 1.57
C GLU A 186 12.86 7.48 1.85
N TYR A 187 12.21 6.82 0.89
CA TYR A 187 10.81 6.38 1.02
C TYR A 187 10.73 4.99 1.62
N LEU A 188 10.05 4.86 2.77
CA LEU A 188 9.96 3.60 3.52
C LEU A 188 8.53 3.24 3.89
N HIS A 189 8.29 1.94 4.05
CA HIS A 189 7.14 1.47 4.80
C HIS A 189 7.35 1.72 6.30
N PRO A 190 6.35 2.13 7.10
CA PRO A 190 6.47 2.33 8.55
C PRO A 190 7.10 1.13 9.28
N VAL A 191 6.62 -0.08 8.98
CA VAL A 191 7.17 -1.33 9.55
C VAL A 191 8.63 -1.57 9.16
N THR A 192 9.10 -1.09 8.00
CA THR A 192 10.52 -1.18 7.64
C THR A 192 11.38 -0.30 8.54
N LEU A 193 10.93 0.94 8.83
CA LEU A 193 11.64 1.80 9.78
C LEU A 193 11.64 1.18 11.18
N LEU A 194 10.49 0.66 11.62
CA LEU A 194 10.37 -0.07 12.89
C LEU A 194 11.35 -1.25 12.97
N ALA A 195 11.42 -2.07 11.93
CA ALA A 195 12.31 -3.22 11.85
C ALA A 195 13.80 -2.81 11.86
N ARG A 196 14.18 -1.71 11.22
CA ARG A 196 15.56 -1.17 11.28
C ARG A 196 15.97 -0.84 12.71
N GLN A 197 15.02 -0.45 13.56
CA GLN A 197 15.31 -0.07 14.93
C GLN A 197 15.25 -1.25 15.90
N LEU A 198 14.79 -2.43 15.47
CA LEU A 198 14.70 -3.60 16.33
C LEU A 198 16.07 -3.99 16.92
N MET A 199 16.10 -4.20 18.23
CA MET A 199 17.25 -4.79 18.95
C MET A 199 17.10 -6.31 18.96
N THR A 200 18.16 -7.04 18.60
CA THR A 200 18.16 -8.51 18.48
C THR A 200 19.15 -9.16 19.44
N ASP A 201 19.29 -8.56 20.63
CA ASP A 201 20.20 -9.02 21.69
C ASP A 201 19.85 -10.43 22.21
#